data_AF-A0A316ITA6-F1
#
_entry.id   AF-A0A316ITA6-F1
#
_cell.length_a   1.000
_cell.length_b   1.000
_cell.length_c   1.000
_cell.angle_alpha   90.00
_cell.angle_beta   90.00
_cell.angle_gamma   90.00
#
_symmetry.space_group_name_H-M   'P 1'
#
loop_
_entity.id
_entity.type
_entity.pdbx_description
1 polymer ?
#
loop_
_entity_poly.entity_id
_entity_poly.type
_entity_poly.pdbx_seq_one_letter_code
_entity_poly.pdbx_strand_id
1 'polypeptide(L)'
;MHLADGGGSSSLPPEFGQRKLRVEPHAIPEARKAFEHALSEFDNKIQQAVHDLPTKPWAHDPISSETSKAFNEQTTEKALAALQFYKQQLVGVIDQLKMLEEQYRQVEGDNTAMWGKHQRDLG
;
A
#
# COMPACT_ATOMS: atom_id res chain seq x y z
N MET A 1 -49.78 -2.61 -1.02
CA MET A 1 -48.60 -3.39 -0.63
C MET A 1 -47.44 -2.91 -1.48
N HIS A 2 -46.54 -2.11 -0.90
CA HIS A 2 -45.33 -1.64 -1.58
C HIS A 2 -44.18 -2.59 -1.24
N LEU A 3 -43.69 -3.30 -2.25
CA LEU A 3 -42.45 -4.06 -2.20
C LEU A 3 -41.30 -3.07 -2.39
N ALA A 4 -40.50 -2.87 -1.35
CA ALA A 4 -39.23 -2.18 -1.45
C ALA A 4 -38.17 -3.22 -1.85
N ASP A 5 -37.75 -3.16 -3.12
CA ASP A 5 -36.61 -3.90 -3.64
C ASP A 5 -35.32 -3.17 -3.21
N GLY A 6 -34.68 -3.70 -2.17
CA GLY A 6 -33.38 -3.27 -1.67
C GLY A 6 -32.27 -4.02 -2.40
N GLY A 7 -32.01 -3.66 -3.66
CA GLY A 7 -30.86 -4.16 -4.42
C GLY A 7 -29.60 -3.35 -4.11
N GLY A 8 -28.87 -3.77 -3.08
CA GLY A 8 -27.59 -3.19 -2.68
C GLY A 8 -26.60 -3.16 -3.84
N SER A 9 -26.16 -1.96 -4.20
CA SER A 9 -24.94 -1.75 -4.97
C SER A 9 -23.80 -2.46 -4.25
N SER A 10 -23.40 -3.63 -4.74
CA SER A 10 -22.12 -4.23 -4.41
C SER A 10 -21.06 -3.31 -5.00
N SER A 11 -20.68 -2.28 -4.27
CA SER A 11 -19.45 -1.53 -4.53
C SER A 11 -18.32 -2.52 -4.32
N LEU A 12 -17.96 -3.21 -5.40
CA LEU A 12 -16.70 -3.93 -5.52
C LEU A 12 -15.61 -3.01 -4.94
N PRO A 13 -14.74 -3.52 -4.06
CA PRO A 13 -13.65 -2.70 -3.55
C PRO A 13 -12.92 -2.09 -4.74
N PRO A 14 -12.56 -0.79 -4.68
CA PRO A 14 -11.95 -0.11 -5.81
C PRO A 14 -10.81 -0.97 -6.33
N GLU A 15 -10.87 -1.31 -7.62
CA GLU A 15 -9.81 -2.05 -8.27
C GLU A 15 -8.58 -1.14 -8.25
N PHE A 16 -7.71 -1.34 -7.26
CA PHE A 16 -6.41 -0.70 -7.19
C PHE A 16 -5.50 -1.36 -8.24
N GLY A 17 -5.89 -1.22 -9.51
CA GLY A 17 -5.15 -1.70 -10.65
C GLY A 17 -3.73 -1.12 -10.65
N GLN A 18 -2.79 -1.86 -11.23
CA GLN A 18 -1.39 -1.46 -11.34
C GLN A 18 -1.27 -0.18 -12.17
N ARG A 19 -1.36 0.99 -11.52
CA ARG A 19 -1.09 2.28 -12.14
C ARG A 19 0.41 2.44 -12.28
N LYS A 20 0.89 2.54 -13.51
CA LYS A 20 2.30 2.85 -13.79
C LYS A 20 2.58 4.29 -13.39
N LEU A 21 3.38 4.48 -12.34
CA LEU A 21 3.89 5.78 -11.93
C LEU A 21 5.10 6.13 -12.80
N ARG A 22 5.09 7.31 -13.43
CA ARG A 22 6.27 7.88 -14.11
C ARG A 22 6.89 8.90 -13.17
N VAL A 23 8.17 8.72 -12.85
CA VAL A 23 8.91 9.60 -11.94
C VAL A 23 10.19 10.04 -12.65
N GLU A 24 10.44 11.35 -12.65
CA GLU A 24 11.69 11.90 -13.15
C GLU A 24 12.84 11.55 -12.19
N PRO A 25 14.08 11.32 -12.67
CA PRO A 25 15.17 10.80 -11.84
C PRO A 25 15.45 11.65 -10.58
N HIS A 26 15.44 12.98 -10.75
CA HIS A 26 15.67 13.93 -9.67
C HIS A 26 14.55 13.94 -8.60
N ALA A 27 13.34 13.50 -8.95
CA ALA A 27 12.20 13.45 -8.06
C ALA A 27 12.09 12.12 -7.29
N ILE A 28 12.89 11.10 -7.64
CA ILE A 28 12.86 9.78 -6.99
C ILE A 28 13.09 9.86 -5.48
N PRO A 29 14.09 10.61 -4.96
CA PRO A 29 14.32 10.69 -3.52
C PRO A 29 13.15 11.32 -2.76
N GLU A 30 12.50 12.34 -3.34
CA GLU A 30 11.34 12.99 -2.73
C GLU A 30 10.11 12.09 -2.78
N ALA A 31 9.85 11.44 -3.91
CA ALA A 31 8.77 10.46 -4.03
C ALA A 31 8.94 9.33 -3.00
N ARG A 32 10.17 8.81 -2.85
CA ARG A 32 10.47 7.75 -1.87
C ARG A 32 10.14 8.20 -0.45
N LYS A 33 10.59 9.39 -0.04
CA LYS A 33 10.26 9.97 1.28
C LYS A 33 8.75 10.11 1.50
N ALA A 34 8.02 10.53 0.46
CA ALA A 34 6.57 10.67 0.56
C ALA A 34 5.87 9.33 0.79
N PHE A 35 6.27 8.26 0.08
CA PHE A 35 5.73 6.92 0.30
C PHE A 35 6.16 6.32 1.65
N GLU A 36 7.40 6.56 2.10
CA GLU A 36 7.87 6.16 3.44
C GLU A 36 7.04 6.85 4.54
N HIS A 37 6.75 8.14 4.39
CA HIS A 37 5.90 8.89 5.31
C HIS A 37 4.46 8.35 5.30
N ALA A 38 3.88 8.10 4.13
CA ALA A 38 2.55 7.52 4.00
C ALA A 38 2.45 6.13 4.64
N LEU A 39 3.49 5.30 4.49
CA LEU A 39 3.57 3.99 5.16
C LEU A 39 3.64 4.14 6.68
N SER A 40 4.42 5.09 7.20
CA SER A 40 4.49 5.36 8.63
C SER A 40 3.15 5.84 9.19
N GLU A 41 2.48 6.77 8.50
CA GLU A 41 1.14 7.25 8.89
C GLU A 41 0.12 6.10 8.87
N PHE A 42 0.18 5.25 7.85
CA PHE A 42 -0.69 4.09 7.71
C PHE A 42 -0.49 3.13 8.89
N ASP A 43 0.75 2.75 9.21
CA ASP A 43 1.04 1.84 10.32
C ASP A 43 0.56 2.39 11.66
N ASN A 44 0.77 3.68 11.91
CA ASN A 44 0.31 4.34 13.14
C ASN A 44 -1.22 4.31 13.28
N LYS A 45 -1.96 4.55 12.20
CA LYS A 45 -3.43 4.55 12.22
C LYS A 45 -4.00 3.14 12.36
N ILE A 46 -3.33 2.16 11.77
CA ILE A 46 -3.83 0.78 11.70
C ILE A 46 -3.56 0.00 12.98
N GLN A 47 -2.46 0.30 13.70
CA GLN A 47 -2.14 -0.38 14.95
C GLN A 47 -3.31 -0.41 15.94
N GLN A 48 -3.97 0.74 16.13
CA GLN A 48 -5.15 0.80 17.02
C GLN A 48 -6.38 0.13 16.39
N ALA A 49 -6.62 0.38 15.11
CA ALA A 49 -7.80 -0.13 14.40
C ALA A 49 -7.87 -1.66 14.41
N VAL A 50 -6.74 -2.36 14.28
CA VAL A 50 -6.70 -3.84 14.28
C VAL A 50 -7.29 -4.45 15.55
N HIS A 51 -7.12 -3.78 16.69
CA HIS A 51 -7.60 -4.27 17.97
C HIS A 51 -9.08 -3.95 18.22
N ASP A 52 -9.57 -2.84 17.66
CA ASP A 52 -10.91 -2.32 17.94
C ASP A 52 -11.95 -2.70 16.88
N LEU A 53 -11.51 -3.09 15.68
CA LEU A 53 -12.39 -3.43 14.55
C LEU A 53 -13.23 -4.71 14.74
N PRO A 54 -12.74 -5.79 15.39
CA PRO A 54 -13.55 -6.99 15.57
C PRO A 54 -14.74 -6.76 16.51
N THR A 55 -15.93 -7.12 16.05
CA THR A 55 -17.14 -7.14 16.88
C THR A 55 -16.99 -8.20 17.95
N LYS A 56 -17.26 -7.83 19.21
CA LYS A 56 -17.23 -8.75 20.35
C LYS A 56 -18.63 -9.28 20.64
N PRO A 57 -18.77 -10.50 21.20
CA PRO A 57 -20.05 -10.98 21.70
C PRO A 57 -20.62 -9.99 22.72
N TRP A 58 -21.87 -9.55 22.54
CA TRP A 58 -22.47 -8.49 23.36
C TRP A 58 -23.35 -9.03 24.50
N ALA A 59 -23.85 -10.27 24.39
CA ALA A 59 -24.83 -10.83 25.32
C ALA A 59 -24.32 -12.02 26.14
N HIS A 60 -23.05 -12.41 25.99
CA HIS A 60 -22.46 -13.57 26.67
C HIS A 60 -23.26 -14.89 26.46
N ASP A 61 -23.95 -14.98 25.33
CA ASP A 61 -24.75 -16.13 24.95
C ASP A 61 -24.20 -16.77 23.65
N PRO A 62 -24.64 -17.99 23.31
CA PRO A 62 -24.18 -18.66 22.09
C PRO A 62 -24.52 -17.89 20.80
N ILE A 63 -25.65 -17.18 20.77
CA ILE A 63 -26.15 -16.50 19.57
C ILE A 63 -25.29 -15.28 19.23
N SER A 64 -24.98 -14.44 20.21
CA SER A 64 -24.09 -13.30 20.09
C SER A 64 -22.66 -13.73 19.79
N SER A 65 -22.22 -14.88 20.33
CA SER A 65 -20.92 -15.46 19.97
C SER A 65 -20.87 -15.90 18.50
N GLU A 66 -21.88 -16.63 18.02
CA GLU A 66 -21.95 -17.08 16.63
C GLU A 66 -22.13 -15.91 15.65
N THR A 67 -22.99 -14.95 16.00
CA THR A 67 -23.29 -13.79 15.15
C THR A 67 -22.09 -12.85 15.04
N SER A 68 -21.40 -12.55 16.15
CA SER A 68 -20.18 -11.72 16.11
C SER A 68 -19.08 -12.38 15.28
N LYS A 69 -18.92 -13.71 15.38
CA LYS A 69 -18.00 -14.48 14.54
C LYS A 69 -18.34 -14.36 13.06
N ALA A 70 -19.57 -14.72 12.67
CA ALA A 70 -19.99 -14.68 11.26
C ALA A 70 -19.92 -13.27 10.66
N PHE A 71 -20.25 -12.25 11.46
CA PHE A 71 -20.12 -10.86 11.05
C PHE A 71 -18.66 -10.48 10.80
N ASN A 72 -17.75 -10.81 11.72
CA ASN A 72 -16.32 -10.49 11.59
C ASN A 72 -15.68 -11.18 10.39
N GLU A 73 -16.02 -12.44 10.11
CA GLU A 73 -15.55 -13.18 8.92
C GLU A 73 -15.93 -12.45 7.62
N GLN A 74 -17.13 -11.86 7.57
CA GLN A 74 -17.59 -11.17 6.37
C GLN A 74 -17.16 -9.71 6.28
N THR A 75 -16.73 -9.09 7.39
CA THR A 75 -16.46 -7.65 7.48
C THR A 75 -15.03 -7.37 7.93
N THR A 76 -14.76 -7.47 9.23
CA THR A 76 -13.48 -7.16 9.87
C THR A 76 -12.33 -7.88 9.20
N GLU A 77 -12.43 -9.19 8.95
CA GLU A 77 -11.35 -9.97 8.35
C GLU A 77 -11.04 -9.51 6.92
N LYS A 78 -12.08 -9.26 6.11
CA LYS A 78 -11.91 -8.74 4.75
C LYS A 78 -11.33 -7.34 4.73
N ALA A 79 -11.77 -6.47 5.64
CA ALA A 79 -11.23 -5.13 5.78
C ALA A 79 -9.74 -5.16 6.17
N LEU A 80 -9.37 -5.99 7.15
CA LEU A 80 -7.98 -6.18 7.55
C LEU A 80 -7.13 -6.74 6.41
N ALA A 81 -7.64 -7.71 5.64
CA ALA A 81 -6.95 -8.23 4.47
C ALA A 81 -6.72 -7.15 3.40
N ALA A 82 -7.72 -6.31 3.11
CA ALA A 82 -7.58 -5.20 2.17
C ALA A 82 -6.55 -4.16 2.64
N LEU A 83 -6.53 -3.85 3.94
CA LEU A 83 -5.56 -2.95 4.54
C LEU A 83 -4.14 -3.53 4.48
N GLN A 84 -3.97 -4.82 4.77
CA GLN A 84 -2.68 -5.49 4.60
C GLN A 84 -2.21 -5.48 3.15
N PHE A 85 -3.11 -5.71 2.20
CA PHE A 85 -2.79 -5.64 0.77
C PHE A 85 -2.31 -4.24 0.36
N TYR A 86 -3.02 -3.20 0.80
CA TYR A 86 -2.61 -1.82 0.53
C TYR A 86 -1.23 -1.48 1.13
N LYS A 87 -0.94 -1.97 2.34
CA LYS A 87 0.40 -1.86 2.93
C LYS A 87 1.48 -2.47 2.03
N GLN A 88 1.23 -3.68 1.51
CA GLN A 88 2.17 -4.33 0.59
C GLN A 88 2.38 -3.52 -0.70
N GLN A 89 1.34 -2.84 -1.19
CA GLN A 89 1.48 -1.94 -2.33
C GLN A 89 2.40 -0.74 -2.01
N LEU A 90 2.26 -0.12 -0.82
CA LEU A 90 3.15 0.96 -0.39
C LEU A 90 4.61 0.50 -0.30
N VAL A 91 4.85 -0.64 0.33
CA VAL A 91 6.19 -1.24 0.44
C VAL A 91 6.78 -1.53 -0.95
N GLY A 92 5.99 -2.15 -1.83
CA GLY A 92 6.42 -2.46 -3.19
C GLY A 92 6.81 -1.22 -4.00
N VAL A 93 6.10 -0.10 -3.84
CA VAL A 93 6.46 1.17 -4.50
C VAL A 93 7.77 1.73 -3.95
N ILE A 94 7.99 1.69 -2.63
CA ILE A 94 9.24 2.15 -2.01
C ILE A 94 10.42 1.33 -2.54
N ASP A 95 10.28 0.02 -2.64
CA ASP A 95 11.34 -0.87 -3.13
C ASP A 95 11.65 -0.63 -4.61
N GLN A 96 10.62 -0.39 -5.43
CA GLN A 96 10.79 -0.01 -6.84
C GLN A 96 11.54 1.32 -6.97
N LEU A 97 11.21 2.32 -6.14
CA LEU A 97 11.90 3.62 -6.16
C LEU A 97 13.37 3.48 -5.75
N LYS A 98 13.68 2.65 -4.74
CA LYS A 98 15.08 2.36 -4.36
C LYS A 98 15.85 1.69 -5.49
N MET A 99 15.24 0.72 -6.16
CA MET A 99 15.86 0.04 -7.30
C MET A 99 16.12 1.01 -8.46
N LEU A 100 15.18 1.90 -8.77
CA LEU A 100 15.36 2.93 -9.79
C LEU A 100 16.48 3.92 -9.40
N GLU A 101 16.52 4.40 -8.16
CA GLU A 101 17.56 5.28 -7.63
C GLU A 101 18.97 4.67 -7.80
N GLU A 102 19.11 3.38 -7.48
CA GLU A 102 20.35 2.63 -7.66
C GLU A 102 20.76 2.52 -9.14
N GLN A 103 19.80 2.19 -10.02
CA GLN A 103 20.05 2.09 -11.46
C GLN A 103 20.52 3.42 -12.05
N TYR A 104 19.91 4.54 -11.67
CA TYR A 104 20.36 5.87 -12.13
C TYR A 104 21.77 6.18 -11.64
N ARG A 105 22.08 5.90 -10.37
CA ARG A 105 23.42 6.16 -9.82
C ARG A 105 24.51 5.37 -10.53
N GLN A 106 24.23 4.11 -10.89
CA GLN A 106 25.19 3.27 -11.63
C GLN A 106 25.44 3.81 -13.04
N VAL A 107 24.38 4.13 -13.79
CA VAL A 107 24.51 4.67 -15.16
C VAL A 107 25.25 6.01 -15.18
N GLU A 108 24.97 6.90 -14.22
CA GLU A 108 25.62 8.21 -14.14
C GLU A 108 27.08 8.09 -13.67
N GLY A 109 27.37 7.14 -12.78
CA GLY A 109 28.73 6.78 -12.38
C GLY A 109 29.56 6.21 -13.54
N ASP A 110 28.98 5.30 -14.32
CA ASP A 110 29.63 4.68 -15.49
C ASP A 110 29.93 5.71 -16.58
N ASN A 111 28.97 6.61 -16.87
CA ASN A 111 29.16 7.70 -17.83
C ASN A 111 30.27 8.66 -17.39
N THR A 112 30.28 9.07 -16.12
CA THR A 112 31.32 9.94 -15.57
C THR A 112 32.70 9.28 -15.63
N ALA A 113 32.79 7.98 -15.34
CA ALA A 113 34.02 7.21 -15.39
C ALA A 113 34.56 7.02 -16.83
N MET A 114 33.69 6.85 -17.81
CA MET A 114 34.07 6.75 -19.23
C MET A 114 34.60 8.08 -19.77
N TRP A 115 33.95 9.19 -19.45
CA TRP A 115 34.36 10.53 -19.91
C TRP A 115 35.66 10.99 -19.24
N GLY A 116 35.85 10.69 -17.96
CA GLY A 116 37.10 10.97 -17.24
C GLY A 116 38.31 10.14 -17.72
N LYS A 117 38.09 9.02 -18.43
CA LYS A 117 39.16 8.29 -19.13
C LYS A 117 39.50 8.96 -20.46
N HIS A 118 38.48 9.26 -21.28
CA HIS A 118 38.67 9.94 -22.57
C HIS A 118 39.38 11.29 -22.47
N GLN A 119 39.13 12.09 -21.42
CA GLN A 119 39.83 13.36 -21.22
C GLN A 119 41.31 13.20 -20.81
N ARG A 120 41.67 12.09 -20.16
CA ARG A 120 43.06 11.79 -19.80
C ARG A 120 43.87 11.23 -20.96
N ASP A 121 43.22 10.57 -21.91
CA ASP A 121 43.87 10.01 -23.10
C ASP A 121 44.08 11.07 -24.21
N LEU A 122 43.49 12.26 -24.07
CA LEU A 122 43.56 13.37 -25.04
C LEU A 122 44.43 14.55 -24.58
N GLY A 123 45.11 14.46 -23.44
CA GLY A 123 46.04 15.47 -22.92
C GLY A 123 47.45 14.92 -22.79
#